data_AF-A0AA96GFG9-F1
#
_entry.id   AF-A0AA96GFG9-F1
#
_cell.length_a   1.000
_cell.length_b   1.000
_cell.length_c   1.000
_cell.angle_alpha   90.00
_cell.angle_beta   90.00
_cell.angle_gamma   90.00
#
_symmetry.space_group_name_H-M   'P 1'
#
loop_
_entity.id
_entity.type
_entity.pdbx_description
1 polymer ?
#
loop_
_entity_poly.entity_id
_entity_poly.type
_entity_poly.pdbx_seq_one_letter_code
_entity_poly.pdbx_strand_id
1 'polypeptide(L)'
;MRISSLTQFLEKLSPAPLVIMILVATAFSVPLVGYAQDPYPSQFIAFFNAKECPGGWTPTGNTLDRVTGRFLVPVMPNGTTQDQVETALASGENRTHTHSFSSSITLPSTYIYGADGCCDDSQTSEGNYTFGGTTAASTSEVPYVQLLVCMKSNEPPGSGDIPTGVLMFTAGLDCPSGWTQPAATQGRFMVGLPAGGSPFATFGGDPLAPHENRTHAHSFSGSFTPGSKSLIQFMIWKAWGYGHSGTQNYSGVSGTASTGLPYMQILQCEKS
;
A
#
# COMPACT_ATOMS: atom_id res chain seq x y z
N MET A 1 -13.10 60.51 11.24
CA MET A 1 -14.48 60.82 10.82
C MET A 1 -14.45 61.94 9.78
N ARG A 2 -14.40 61.58 8.48
CA ARG A 2 -14.83 62.33 7.29
C ARG A 2 -14.44 61.53 6.05
N ILE A 3 -15.37 61.48 5.10
CA ILE A 3 -15.37 60.79 3.80
C ILE A 3 -14.46 61.54 2.81
N SER A 4 -13.77 60.84 1.91
CA SER A 4 -13.28 61.29 0.58
C SER A 4 -12.26 60.25 0.06
N SER A 5 -12.24 59.73 -1.16
CA SER A 5 -12.99 59.93 -2.40
C SER A 5 -12.62 58.73 -3.28
N LEU A 6 -13.63 58.03 -3.79
CA LEU A 6 -13.51 56.91 -4.72
C LEU A 6 -13.69 57.48 -6.14
N THR A 7 -12.67 58.14 -6.69
CA THR A 7 -12.74 58.62 -8.08
C THR A 7 -11.34 58.81 -8.65
N GLN A 8 -10.98 57.97 -9.61
CA GLN A 8 -10.02 58.16 -10.74
C GLN A 8 -9.24 56.87 -11.00
N PHE A 9 -9.78 56.00 -11.85
CA PHE A 9 -8.99 55.15 -12.76
C PHE A 9 -9.93 54.58 -13.84
N LEU A 10 -10.53 55.48 -14.62
CA LEU A 10 -11.28 55.15 -15.83
C LEU A 10 -10.95 56.20 -16.89
N GLU A 11 -9.75 56.12 -17.46
CA GLU A 11 -9.40 56.87 -18.68
C GLU A 11 -8.16 56.27 -19.35
N LYS A 12 -8.39 55.28 -20.23
CA LYS A 12 -7.59 55.02 -21.45
C LYS A 12 -8.21 53.83 -22.21
N LEU A 13 -9.29 54.10 -22.93
CA LEU A 13 -9.73 53.23 -24.02
C LEU A 13 -9.51 53.98 -25.33
N SER A 14 -8.51 53.51 -26.07
CA SER A 14 -8.27 53.87 -27.47
C SER A 14 -9.36 53.24 -28.34
N PRO A 15 -9.90 53.93 -29.37
CA PRO A 15 -10.87 53.33 -30.26
C PRO A 15 -10.16 52.38 -31.23
N ALA A 16 -10.32 51.07 -31.02
CA ALA A 16 -9.98 50.06 -32.02
C ALA A 16 -11.17 49.91 -33.00
N PRO A 17 -10.91 49.69 -34.31
CA PRO A 17 -11.96 49.56 -35.30
C PRO A 17 -12.84 48.33 -35.03
N LEU A 18 -14.15 48.54 -35.12
CA LEU A 18 -15.20 47.54 -35.00
C LEU A 18 -15.08 46.52 -36.15
N VAL A 19 -14.30 45.47 -35.95
CA VAL A 19 -14.30 44.30 -36.83
C VAL A 19 -15.52 43.47 -36.45
N ILE A 20 -16.58 43.58 -37.25
CA ILE A 20 -17.76 42.70 -37.17
C ILE A 20 -17.30 41.31 -37.62
N MET A 21 -16.85 40.51 -36.65
CA MET A 21 -16.56 39.10 -36.84
C MET A 21 -17.92 38.39 -36.91
N ILE A 22 -18.43 38.19 -38.12
CA ILE A 22 -19.59 37.34 -38.36
C ILE A 22 -19.15 35.91 -37.99
N LEU A 23 -19.45 35.52 -36.76
CA LEU A 23 -19.29 34.15 -36.29
C LEU A 23 -20.35 33.32 -37.01
N VAL A 24 -20.01 32.78 -38.18
CA VAL A 24 -20.82 31.77 -38.85
C VAL A 24 -20.77 30.52 -37.97
N ALA A 25 -21.73 30.40 -37.07
CA ALA A 25 -21.96 29.20 -36.28
C ALA A 25 -22.42 28.09 -37.25
N THR A 26 -21.48 27.46 -37.92
CA THR A 26 -21.72 26.17 -38.57
C THR A 26 -22.10 25.20 -37.46
N ALA A 27 -23.39 24.91 -37.33
CA ALA A 27 -23.91 23.85 -36.50
C ALA A 27 -23.36 22.52 -37.04
N PHE A 28 -22.16 22.15 -36.60
CA PHE A 28 -21.67 20.80 -36.74
C PHE A 28 -22.53 19.94 -35.82
N SER A 29 -23.58 19.33 -36.40
CA SER A 29 -24.27 18.20 -35.80
C SER A 29 -23.27 17.04 -35.73
N VAL A 30 -22.43 17.04 -34.70
CA VAL A 30 -21.64 15.85 -34.37
C VAL A 30 -22.66 14.76 -34.08
N PRO A 31 -22.69 13.65 -34.84
CA PRO A 31 -23.58 12.56 -34.50
C PRO A 31 -23.26 12.16 -33.07
N LEU A 32 -24.25 12.28 -32.19
CA LEU A 32 -24.22 11.64 -30.88
C LEU A 32 -24.09 10.15 -31.19
N VAL A 33 -22.86 9.65 -31.19
CA VAL A 33 -22.60 8.22 -31.18
C VAL A 33 -23.27 7.74 -29.91
N GLY A 34 -24.42 7.10 -30.06
CA GLY A 34 -25.16 6.52 -28.95
C GLY A 34 -24.26 5.46 -28.32
N TYR A 35 -23.53 5.84 -27.28
CA TYR A 35 -22.84 4.87 -26.45
C TYR A 35 -23.92 3.95 -25.89
N ALA A 36 -23.72 2.64 -26.05
CA ALA A 36 -24.56 1.64 -25.42
C ALA A 36 -24.57 1.96 -23.92
N GLN A 37 -25.73 2.41 -23.43
CA GLN A 37 -25.89 2.76 -22.02
C GLN A 37 -25.79 1.45 -21.23
N ASP A 38 -24.75 1.30 -20.41
CA ASP A 38 -24.68 0.20 -19.47
C ASP A 38 -25.68 0.41 -18.32
N PRO A 39 -26.21 -0.67 -17.71
CA PRO A 39 -27.27 -0.58 -16.70
C PRO A 39 -26.77 -0.17 -15.31
N TYR A 40 -25.48 0.18 -15.15
CA TYR A 40 -24.91 0.47 -13.84
C TYR A 40 -25.38 1.85 -13.30
N PRO A 41 -25.79 1.92 -12.02
CA PRO A 41 -26.04 3.19 -11.34
C PRO A 41 -24.85 4.14 -11.38
N SER A 42 -25.13 5.44 -11.26
CA SER A 42 -24.09 6.45 -11.09
C SER A 42 -23.23 6.18 -9.85
N GLN A 43 -22.02 6.73 -9.83
CA GLN A 43 -21.03 6.60 -8.76
C GLN A 43 -20.37 5.21 -8.63
N PHE A 44 -20.81 4.22 -9.39
CA PHE A 44 -20.09 2.95 -9.47
C PHE A 44 -18.72 3.11 -10.10
N ILE A 45 -17.77 2.34 -9.57
CA ILE A 45 -16.35 2.38 -9.92
C ILE A 45 -15.99 1.06 -10.59
N ALA A 46 -15.29 1.16 -11.72
CA ALA A 46 -14.78 0.00 -12.45
C ALA A 46 -13.37 0.25 -12.98
N PHE A 47 -12.65 -0.85 -13.22
CA PHE A 47 -11.34 -0.85 -13.86
C PHE A 47 -11.50 -1.09 -15.36
N PHE A 48 -10.82 -0.29 -16.17
CA PHE A 48 -10.84 -0.36 -17.62
C PHE A 48 -9.44 -0.66 -18.16
N ASN A 49 -9.37 -1.59 -19.12
CA ASN A 49 -8.20 -1.78 -19.96
C ASN A 49 -8.22 -0.75 -21.11
N ALA A 50 -8.12 0.52 -20.75
CA ALA A 50 -8.18 1.66 -21.67
C ALA A 50 -7.32 2.81 -21.15
N LYS A 51 -6.98 3.75 -22.04
CA LYS A 51 -6.25 4.99 -21.67
C LYS A 51 -7.17 6.11 -21.19
N GLU A 52 -8.44 6.05 -21.56
CA GLU A 52 -9.47 7.03 -21.23
C GLU A 52 -10.77 6.31 -20.85
N CYS A 53 -11.60 6.97 -20.06
CA CYS A 53 -12.88 6.42 -19.65
C CYS A 53 -13.86 6.40 -20.84
N PRO A 54 -14.61 5.30 -21.03
CA PRO A 54 -15.61 5.24 -22.09
C PRO A 54 -16.75 6.24 -21.83
N GLY A 55 -17.56 6.52 -22.86
CA GLY A 55 -18.73 7.39 -22.71
C GLY A 55 -19.66 6.94 -21.57
N GLY A 56 -20.18 7.90 -20.79
CA GLY A 56 -20.96 7.62 -19.58
C GLY A 56 -20.12 7.28 -18.35
N TRP A 57 -18.79 7.26 -18.49
CA TRP A 57 -17.83 7.12 -17.40
C TRP A 57 -16.88 8.31 -17.45
N THR A 58 -16.59 8.87 -16.29
CA THR A 58 -15.62 9.95 -16.16
C THR A 58 -14.35 9.43 -15.49
N PRO A 59 -13.18 9.99 -15.83
CA PRO A 59 -12.03 9.89 -14.95
C PRO A 59 -12.51 10.22 -13.55
N THR A 60 -12.03 9.46 -12.59
CA THR A 60 -12.17 9.74 -11.17
C THR A 60 -11.85 11.21 -10.93
N GLY A 61 -12.85 12.08 -10.78
CA GLY A 61 -12.65 13.52 -10.57
C GLY A 61 -11.97 13.82 -9.23
N ASN A 62 -12.02 15.08 -8.80
CA ASN A 62 -11.49 15.60 -7.53
C ASN A 62 -11.75 14.73 -6.27
N THR A 63 -12.83 13.94 -6.20
CA THR A 63 -13.12 13.04 -5.07
C THR A 63 -12.31 11.72 -5.11
N LEU A 64 -11.90 11.28 -6.30
CA LEU A 64 -11.28 9.96 -6.52
C LEU A 64 -9.88 10.03 -7.15
N ASP A 65 -9.27 11.20 -7.37
CA ASP A 65 -7.80 11.32 -7.56
C ASP A 65 -7.02 10.53 -6.50
N ARG A 66 -7.67 10.37 -5.34
CA ARG A 66 -7.21 9.61 -4.19
C ARG A 66 -7.07 8.11 -4.43
N VAL A 67 -7.75 7.49 -5.41
CA VAL A 67 -7.64 6.05 -5.72
C VAL A 67 -6.48 5.72 -6.66
N THR A 68 -5.98 6.71 -7.40
CA THR A 68 -4.92 6.52 -8.38
C THR A 68 -3.67 5.98 -7.70
N GLY A 69 -3.14 4.86 -8.21
CA GLY A 69 -1.98 4.18 -7.63
C GLY A 69 -2.27 3.44 -6.31
N ARG A 70 -3.54 3.15 -6.00
CA ARG A 70 -3.92 2.43 -4.77
C ARG A 70 -4.78 1.21 -5.08
N PHE A 71 -4.70 0.22 -4.22
CA PHE A 71 -5.62 -0.91 -4.20
C PHE A 71 -6.97 -0.47 -3.63
N LEU A 72 -8.07 -0.99 -4.17
CA LEU A 72 -9.40 -0.80 -3.60
C LEU A 72 -9.72 -1.93 -2.63
N VAL A 73 -10.09 -1.57 -1.40
CA VAL A 73 -10.47 -2.51 -0.34
C VAL A 73 -11.89 -2.18 0.11
N PRO A 74 -12.81 -3.15 0.22
CA PRO A 74 -14.15 -2.88 0.73
C PRO A 74 -14.10 -2.34 2.17
N VAL A 75 -14.84 -1.27 2.44
CA VAL A 75 -14.90 -0.67 3.79
C VAL A 75 -15.57 -1.62 4.79
N MET A 76 -15.11 -1.60 6.05
CA MET A 76 -15.76 -2.29 7.18
C MET A 76 -17.04 -1.53 7.63
N PRO A 77 -17.97 -2.17 8.34
CA PRO A 77 -19.12 -1.47 8.93
C PRO A 77 -18.61 -0.38 9.89
N ASN A 78 -19.12 0.84 9.75
CA ASN A 78 -18.68 2.04 10.48
C ASN A 78 -17.28 2.57 10.12
N GLY A 79 -16.63 2.04 9.08
CA GLY A 79 -15.45 2.68 8.51
C GLY A 79 -15.84 3.95 7.75
N THR A 80 -15.00 4.97 7.79
CA THR A 80 -15.12 6.10 6.89
C THR A 80 -14.68 5.67 5.50
N THR A 81 -15.52 5.94 4.50
CA THR A 81 -15.15 5.74 3.10
C THR A 81 -14.08 6.76 2.71
N GLN A 82 -13.23 6.39 1.77
CA GLN A 82 -12.22 7.25 1.15
C GLN A 82 -10.97 7.50 1.99
N ASP A 83 -10.68 6.67 2.98
CA ASP A 83 -9.43 6.77 3.72
C ASP A 83 -8.28 6.14 2.97
N GLN A 84 -7.14 6.84 2.99
CA GLN A 84 -5.93 6.45 2.28
C GLN A 84 -4.91 5.96 3.29
N VAL A 85 -4.35 4.79 3.02
CA VAL A 85 -3.19 4.27 3.76
C VAL A 85 -2.00 4.29 2.81
N GLU A 86 -0.86 4.75 3.32
CA GLU A 86 0.42 4.88 2.61
C GLU A 86 0.41 5.86 1.43
N THR A 87 1.56 6.04 0.78
CA THR A 87 1.69 6.84 -0.45
C THR A 87 1.34 5.99 -1.66
N ALA A 88 0.55 6.54 -2.59
CA ALA A 88 0.17 5.89 -3.86
C ALA A 88 1.40 5.38 -4.64
N LEU A 89 1.22 4.29 -5.38
CA LEU A 89 2.24 3.73 -6.27
C LEU A 89 2.40 4.61 -7.53
N ALA A 90 3.65 4.85 -7.92
CA ALA A 90 3.99 5.27 -9.26
C ALA A 90 3.75 4.13 -10.28
N SER A 91 3.85 4.44 -11.58
CA SER A 91 3.64 3.44 -12.62
C SER A 91 4.70 2.33 -12.55
N GLY A 92 4.25 1.07 -12.42
CA GLY A 92 5.10 -0.11 -12.32
C GLY A 92 6.03 -0.16 -11.09
N GLU A 93 5.75 0.64 -10.07
CA GLU A 93 6.59 0.74 -8.87
C GLU A 93 6.65 -0.57 -8.07
N ASN A 94 7.86 -1.10 -7.85
CA ASN A 94 8.07 -2.19 -6.90
C ASN A 94 8.51 -1.63 -5.53
N ARG A 95 7.57 -1.54 -4.58
CA ARG A 95 7.77 -0.94 -3.25
C ARG A 95 8.75 -1.76 -2.42
N THR A 96 9.77 -1.11 -1.86
CA THR A 96 10.73 -1.71 -0.93
C THR A 96 10.44 -1.33 0.52
N HIS A 97 10.84 -2.18 1.47
CA HIS A 97 10.81 -1.89 2.91
C HIS A 97 12.01 -2.52 3.63
N THR A 98 12.19 -2.16 4.90
CA THR A 98 13.29 -2.60 5.77
C THR A 98 12.74 -3.09 7.11
N HIS A 99 13.48 -3.97 7.79
CA HIS A 99 13.20 -4.35 9.18
C HIS A 99 14.35 -3.96 10.10
N SER A 100 14.04 -3.55 11.33
CA SER A 100 15.02 -3.63 12.41
C SER A 100 15.17 -5.09 12.86
N PHE A 101 16.30 -5.46 13.44
CA PHE A 101 16.45 -6.75 14.10
C PHE A 101 17.40 -6.63 15.29
N SER A 102 17.21 -7.50 16.27
CA SER A 102 18.10 -7.64 17.42
C SER A 102 18.13 -9.11 17.81
N SER A 103 19.30 -9.63 18.17
CA SER A 103 19.48 -10.98 18.69
C SER A 103 20.66 -11.01 19.66
N SER A 104 20.89 -12.17 20.26
CA SER A 104 21.97 -12.37 21.19
C SER A 104 22.57 -13.77 21.03
N ILE A 105 23.89 -13.85 21.17
CA ILE A 105 24.66 -15.10 21.19
C ILE A 105 25.31 -15.23 22.55
N THR A 106 25.14 -16.40 23.18
CA THR A 106 25.89 -16.77 24.37
C THR A 106 27.13 -17.55 23.94
N LEU A 107 28.32 -17.00 24.16
CA LEU A 107 29.57 -17.74 24.06
C LEU A 107 29.78 -18.54 25.35
N PRO A 108 29.78 -19.88 25.29
CA PRO A 108 30.05 -20.67 26.47
C PRO A 108 31.53 -20.54 26.87
N SER A 109 31.77 -20.71 28.17
CA SER A 109 33.11 -20.74 28.75
C SER A 109 33.96 -21.83 28.12
N THR A 110 35.21 -21.50 27.82
CA THR A 110 36.28 -22.45 27.59
C THR A 110 37.52 -22.04 28.39
N TYR A 111 38.44 -22.97 28.55
CA TYR A 111 39.67 -22.74 29.30
C TYR A 111 40.89 -23.00 28.42
N ILE A 112 41.96 -22.26 28.69
CA ILE A 112 43.22 -22.34 27.96
C ILE A 112 44.32 -22.77 28.93
N TYR A 113 45.20 -23.67 28.48
CA TYR A 113 46.38 -24.08 29.23
C TYR A 113 47.58 -23.17 28.91
N GLY A 114 48.33 -22.80 29.94
CA GLY A 114 49.61 -22.10 29.78
C GLY A 114 49.49 -20.59 29.57
N ALA A 115 48.31 -20.01 29.73
CA ALA A 115 48.11 -18.56 29.84
C ALA A 115 48.12 -18.15 31.32
N ASP A 116 48.92 -17.15 31.68
CA ASP A 116 48.83 -16.46 32.97
C ASP A 116 47.66 -15.47 32.94
N GLY A 117 46.75 -15.63 33.91
CA GLY A 117 45.40 -15.06 33.86
C GLY A 117 45.28 -13.54 34.05
N CYS A 118 46.28 -12.72 33.72
CA CYS A 118 46.22 -11.28 33.97
C CYS A 118 46.49 -10.35 32.79
N CYS A 119 46.76 -10.82 31.56
CA CYS A 119 47.17 -9.91 30.47
C CYS A 119 46.71 -10.28 29.05
N ASP A 120 45.74 -11.18 28.86
CA ASP A 120 45.24 -11.54 27.52
C ASP A 120 43.91 -10.86 27.17
N ASP A 121 43.92 -9.53 27.16
CA ASP A 121 42.78 -8.69 26.79
C ASP A 121 42.44 -8.77 25.28
N SER A 122 43.18 -9.56 24.52
CA SER A 122 43.04 -9.69 23.08
C SER A 122 42.07 -10.79 22.63
N GLN A 123 41.62 -11.65 23.56
CA GLN A 123 40.70 -12.74 23.28
C GLN A 123 39.25 -12.37 23.62
N THR A 124 38.31 -12.91 22.83
CA THR A 124 36.89 -12.78 23.11
C THR A 124 36.54 -13.50 24.40
N SER A 125 35.91 -12.79 25.35
CA SER A 125 35.46 -13.39 26.60
C SER A 125 34.27 -14.35 26.39
N GLU A 126 34.00 -15.20 27.37
CA GLU A 126 32.69 -15.83 27.47
C GLU A 126 31.61 -14.77 27.77
N GLY A 127 30.35 -15.12 27.53
CA GLY A 127 29.22 -14.27 27.91
C GLY A 127 28.19 -14.05 26.81
N ASN A 128 27.25 -13.15 27.08
CA ASN A 128 26.16 -12.84 26.16
C ASN A 128 26.49 -11.59 25.32
N TYR A 129 26.45 -11.75 24.01
CA TYR A 129 26.71 -10.70 23.04
C TYR A 129 25.44 -10.37 22.30
N THR A 130 24.94 -9.15 22.48
CA THR A 130 23.81 -8.64 21.72
C THR A 130 24.30 -7.98 20.43
N PHE A 131 23.53 -8.12 19.38
CA PHE A 131 23.76 -7.44 18.11
C PHE A 131 22.43 -7.11 17.46
N GLY A 132 22.44 -6.12 16.59
CA GLY A 132 21.25 -5.69 15.88
C GLY A 132 21.59 -4.74 14.75
N GLY A 133 20.57 -4.34 14.02
CA GLY A 133 20.70 -3.42 12.92
C GLY A 133 19.40 -3.27 12.15
N THR A 134 19.53 -2.76 10.93
CA THR A 134 18.45 -2.65 9.96
C THR A 134 18.81 -3.46 8.73
N THR A 135 17.88 -4.25 8.22
CA THR A 135 18.08 -4.97 6.96
C THR A 135 18.27 -4.00 5.81
N ALA A 136 18.89 -4.44 4.72
CA ALA A 136 18.80 -3.71 3.46
C ALA A 136 17.32 -3.60 3.02
N ALA A 137 17.02 -2.54 2.26
CA ALA A 137 15.70 -2.39 1.66
C ALA A 137 15.48 -3.49 0.61
N SER A 138 14.34 -4.17 0.69
CA SER A 138 13.97 -5.24 -0.25
C SER A 138 12.50 -5.13 -0.65
N THR A 139 12.17 -5.65 -1.83
CA THR A 139 10.82 -5.60 -2.40
C THR A 139 9.91 -6.65 -1.78
N SER A 140 8.62 -6.34 -1.63
CA SER A 140 7.61 -7.34 -1.26
C SER A 140 7.17 -8.23 -2.42
N GLU A 141 7.62 -7.94 -3.65
CA GLU A 141 7.29 -8.69 -4.87
C GLU A 141 5.78 -8.91 -5.08
N VAL A 142 4.95 -7.98 -4.60
CA VAL A 142 3.49 -8.08 -4.73
C VAL A 142 3.13 -7.99 -6.21
N PRO A 143 2.53 -9.04 -6.81
CA PRO A 143 2.15 -8.99 -8.21
C PRO A 143 0.89 -8.13 -8.35
N TYR A 144 0.94 -7.10 -9.18
CA TYR A 144 -0.21 -6.26 -9.47
C TYR A 144 -0.21 -5.75 -10.92
N VAL A 145 -1.37 -5.30 -11.39
CA VAL A 145 -1.55 -4.58 -12.65
C VAL A 145 -2.21 -3.24 -12.37
N GLN A 146 -1.77 -2.20 -13.08
CA GLN A 146 -2.40 -0.88 -13.02
C GLN A 146 -3.37 -0.75 -14.19
N LEU A 147 -4.65 -0.52 -13.86
CA LEU A 147 -5.71 -0.27 -14.82
C LEU A 147 -6.32 1.10 -14.54
N LEU A 148 -6.89 1.71 -15.58
CA LEU A 148 -7.60 2.97 -15.43
C LEU A 148 -8.85 2.76 -14.57
N VAL A 149 -9.00 3.55 -13.52
CA VAL A 149 -10.22 3.56 -12.71
C VAL A 149 -11.14 4.65 -13.24
N CYS A 150 -12.39 4.29 -13.50
CA CYS A 150 -13.42 5.25 -13.92
C CYS A 150 -14.64 5.13 -13.03
N MET A 151 -15.38 6.23 -12.93
CA MET A 151 -16.64 6.29 -12.20
C MET A 151 -17.79 6.56 -13.18
N LYS A 152 -18.89 5.85 -13.00
CA LYS A 152 -20.12 6.04 -13.78
C LYS A 152 -20.68 7.43 -13.50
N SER A 153 -20.88 8.22 -14.55
CA SER A 153 -21.47 9.57 -14.44
C SER A 153 -22.99 9.52 -14.23
N ASN A 154 -23.61 10.67 -13.95
CA ASN A 154 -25.04 10.82 -13.65
C ASN A 154 -26.00 10.60 -14.84
N GLU A 155 -25.60 9.81 -15.85
CA GLU A 155 -26.52 9.41 -16.91
C GLU A 155 -27.52 8.37 -16.34
N PRO A 156 -28.81 8.42 -16.72
CA PRO A 156 -29.75 7.39 -16.32
C PRO A 156 -29.20 6.02 -16.76
N PRO A 157 -29.25 4.99 -15.89
CA PRO A 157 -28.75 3.68 -16.24
C PRO A 157 -29.44 3.21 -17.52
N GLY A 158 -28.67 2.59 -18.40
CA GLY A 158 -29.20 2.02 -19.64
C GLY A 158 -30.23 0.94 -19.37
N SER A 159 -30.97 0.58 -20.41
CA SER A 159 -31.85 -0.60 -20.36
C SER A 159 -31.00 -1.87 -20.25
N GLY A 160 -31.12 -2.60 -19.15
CA GLY A 160 -30.48 -3.90 -18.97
C GLY A 160 -30.58 -4.41 -17.53
N ASP A 161 -30.54 -5.73 -17.38
CA ASP A 161 -30.51 -6.37 -16.08
C ASP A 161 -29.07 -6.64 -15.65
N ILE A 162 -28.72 -6.25 -14.43
CA ILE A 162 -27.46 -6.63 -13.80
C ILE A 162 -27.70 -7.95 -13.06
N PRO A 163 -26.91 -9.00 -13.32
CA PRO A 163 -27.05 -10.26 -12.60
C PRO A 163 -26.90 -10.10 -11.09
N THR A 164 -27.75 -10.80 -10.32
CA THR A 164 -27.58 -10.95 -8.86
C THR A 164 -26.20 -11.52 -8.54
N GLY A 165 -25.57 -11.02 -7.48
CA GLY A 165 -24.24 -11.40 -7.03
C GLY A 165 -23.09 -10.60 -7.65
N VAL A 166 -23.37 -9.67 -8.57
CA VAL A 166 -22.35 -8.75 -9.10
C VAL A 166 -21.86 -7.82 -7.99
N LEU A 167 -20.54 -7.75 -7.82
CA LEU A 167 -19.86 -6.91 -6.84
C LEU A 167 -19.27 -5.66 -7.52
N MET A 168 -19.63 -4.47 -7.04
CA MET A 168 -19.14 -3.18 -7.57
C MET A 168 -18.71 -2.26 -6.44
N PHE A 169 -17.61 -1.55 -6.63
CA PHE A 169 -17.26 -0.43 -5.74
C PHE A 169 -18.13 0.78 -6.07
N THR A 170 -18.42 1.63 -5.09
CA THR A 170 -19.17 2.88 -5.27
C THR A 170 -18.50 4.03 -4.53
N ALA A 171 -18.51 5.22 -5.14
CA ALA A 171 -18.10 6.45 -4.47
C ALA A 171 -19.16 6.98 -3.50
N GLY A 172 -20.38 6.44 -3.58
CA GLY A 172 -21.49 6.76 -2.68
C GLY A 172 -21.27 6.24 -1.27
N LEU A 173 -21.99 6.85 -0.32
CA LEU A 173 -21.96 6.45 1.09
C LEU A 173 -22.89 5.26 1.39
N ASP A 174 -23.83 4.98 0.48
CA ASP A 174 -24.84 3.93 0.60
C ASP A 174 -24.93 3.13 -0.70
N CYS A 175 -25.36 1.87 -0.58
CA CYS A 175 -25.66 1.06 -1.75
C CYS A 175 -26.96 1.54 -2.42
N PRO A 176 -26.98 1.66 -3.77
CA PRO A 176 -28.20 2.02 -4.49
C PRO A 176 -29.34 1.01 -4.27
N SER A 177 -30.56 1.40 -4.62
CA SER A 177 -31.72 0.49 -4.55
C SER A 177 -31.47 -0.83 -5.29
N GLY A 178 -31.79 -1.94 -4.64
CA GLY A 178 -31.54 -3.29 -5.17
C GLY A 178 -30.08 -3.77 -5.04
N TRP A 179 -29.28 -3.09 -4.21
CA TRP A 179 -27.93 -3.48 -3.85
C TRP A 179 -27.74 -3.47 -2.33
N THR A 180 -26.85 -4.30 -1.83
CA THR A 180 -26.51 -4.40 -0.40
C THR A 180 -25.01 -4.49 -0.21
N GLN A 181 -24.50 -4.07 0.96
CA GLN A 181 -23.08 -4.23 1.24
C GLN A 181 -22.79 -5.68 1.66
N PRO A 182 -21.94 -6.42 0.93
CA PRO A 182 -21.58 -7.79 1.28
C PRO A 182 -20.67 -7.82 2.51
N ALA A 183 -21.04 -8.58 3.54
CA ALA A 183 -20.23 -8.71 4.76
C ALA A 183 -18.91 -9.47 4.51
N ALA A 184 -18.92 -10.43 3.57
CA ALA A 184 -17.82 -11.38 3.39
C ALA A 184 -16.52 -10.76 2.82
N THR A 185 -16.60 -9.61 2.17
CA THR A 185 -15.46 -8.96 1.48
C THR A 185 -14.91 -7.76 2.25
N GLN A 186 -15.59 -7.32 3.31
CA GLN A 186 -15.21 -6.14 4.11
C GLN A 186 -13.79 -6.27 4.64
N GLY A 187 -12.97 -5.24 4.43
CA GLY A 187 -11.58 -5.16 4.85
C GLY A 187 -10.64 -6.15 4.15
N ARG A 188 -11.05 -6.82 3.08
CA ARG A 188 -10.24 -7.86 2.41
C ARG A 188 -9.92 -7.48 0.96
N PHE A 189 -8.69 -7.77 0.54
CA PHE A 189 -8.34 -7.74 -0.88
C PHE A 189 -9.07 -8.88 -1.58
N MET A 190 -9.74 -8.58 -2.68
CA MET A 190 -10.41 -9.58 -3.50
C MET A 190 -9.46 -10.12 -4.55
N VAL A 191 -9.54 -11.43 -4.78
CA VAL A 191 -8.83 -12.12 -5.85
C VAL A 191 -9.82 -12.92 -6.68
N GLY A 192 -9.47 -13.20 -7.94
CA GLY A 192 -10.28 -14.06 -8.79
C GLY A 192 -10.43 -15.46 -8.18
N LEU A 193 -11.62 -16.05 -8.33
CA LEU A 193 -11.89 -17.41 -7.86
C LEU A 193 -11.04 -18.42 -8.65
N PRO A 194 -10.13 -19.18 -8.00
CA PRO A 194 -9.38 -20.23 -8.69
C PRO A 194 -10.30 -21.38 -9.09
N ALA A 195 -9.90 -22.16 -10.10
CA ALA A 195 -10.64 -23.35 -10.53
C ALA A 195 -10.85 -24.32 -9.36
N GLY A 196 -12.10 -24.71 -9.09
CA GLY A 196 -12.47 -25.58 -7.97
C GLY A 196 -12.46 -24.90 -6.59
N GLY A 197 -12.21 -23.59 -6.51
CA GLY A 197 -12.30 -22.84 -5.27
C GLY A 197 -13.73 -22.58 -4.81
N SER A 198 -13.88 -22.20 -3.54
CA SER A 198 -15.15 -21.74 -2.96
C SER A 198 -15.22 -20.22 -2.97
N PRO A 199 -16.32 -19.61 -3.45
CA PRO A 199 -16.57 -18.18 -3.28
C PRO A 199 -16.45 -17.75 -1.82
N PHE A 200 -15.92 -16.56 -1.59
CA PHE A 200 -15.74 -15.97 -0.25
C PHE A 200 -14.85 -16.76 0.72
N ALA A 201 -14.08 -17.75 0.23
CA ALA A 201 -13.04 -18.36 1.04
C ALA A 201 -12.07 -17.28 1.53
N THR A 202 -11.89 -17.19 2.85
CA THR A 202 -10.98 -16.23 3.45
C THR A 202 -9.59 -16.85 3.59
N PHE A 203 -8.57 -16.05 3.35
CA PHE A 203 -7.17 -16.42 3.54
C PHE A 203 -6.42 -15.27 4.21
N GLY A 204 -5.36 -15.60 4.93
CA GLY A 204 -4.54 -14.64 5.68
C GLY A 204 -5.12 -14.28 7.04
N GLY A 205 -4.78 -13.08 7.53
CA GLY A 205 -5.21 -12.58 8.83
C GLY A 205 -6.61 -11.96 8.83
N ASP A 206 -6.86 -11.18 9.89
CA ASP A 206 -8.09 -10.43 10.08
C ASP A 206 -8.32 -9.39 8.95
N PRO A 207 -9.58 -9.00 8.69
CA PRO A 207 -9.88 -7.88 7.81
C PRO A 207 -9.12 -6.61 8.21
N LEU A 208 -8.77 -5.79 7.23
CA LEU A 208 -8.21 -4.47 7.47
C LEU A 208 -9.22 -3.59 8.20
N ALA A 209 -8.85 -3.15 9.40
CA ALA A 209 -9.59 -2.11 10.09
C ALA A 209 -9.51 -0.78 9.30
N PRO A 210 -10.41 0.18 9.55
CA PRO A 210 -10.29 1.52 9.00
C PRO A 210 -8.90 2.12 9.29
N HIS A 211 -8.24 2.67 8.26
CA HIS A 211 -6.90 3.28 8.35
C HIS A 211 -5.74 2.36 8.78
N GLU A 212 -5.94 1.04 8.79
CA GLU A 212 -4.91 0.12 9.28
C GLU A 212 -3.67 0.07 8.37
N ASN A 213 -2.54 0.54 8.88
CA ASN A 213 -1.25 0.20 8.28
C ASN A 213 -0.74 -1.14 8.80
N ARG A 214 -1.02 -2.22 8.09
CA ARG A 214 -0.66 -3.57 8.52
C ARG A 214 0.85 -3.77 8.53
N THR A 215 1.38 -4.21 9.67
CA THR A 215 2.79 -4.55 9.82
C THR A 215 3.00 -6.05 9.95
N HIS A 216 4.22 -6.50 9.68
CA HIS A 216 4.63 -7.90 9.79
C HIS A 216 6.09 -7.99 10.23
N ALA A 217 6.50 -9.19 10.64
CA ALA A 217 7.86 -9.50 11.03
C ALA A 217 8.27 -10.86 10.45
N HIS A 218 9.58 -11.11 10.38
CA HIS A 218 10.14 -12.36 9.89
C HIS A 218 10.97 -13.04 10.99
N SER A 219 10.89 -14.36 11.06
CA SER A 219 11.91 -15.13 11.76
C SER A 219 13.21 -15.08 10.96
N PHE A 220 14.33 -14.99 11.67
CA PHE A 220 15.65 -15.14 11.09
C PHE A 220 16.48 -16.10 11.94
N SER A 221 17.44 -16.74 11.31
CA SER A 221 18.44 -17.55 11.98
C SER A 221 19.76 -17.48 11.22
N GLY A 222 20.83 -17.82 11.90
CA GLY A 222 22.16 -17.86 11.33
C GLY A 222 23.12 -18.54 12.28
N SER A 223 24.38 -18.57 11.86
CA SER A 223 25.46 -19.12 12.66
C SER A 223 26.71 -18.27 12.51
N PHE A 224 27.48 -18.18 13.59
CA PHE A 224 28.77 -17.52 13.61
C PHE A 224 29.80 -18.45 14.25
N THR A 225 30.98 -18.56 13.65
CA THR A 225 32.11 -19.29 14.25
C THR A 225 33.16 -18.26 14.66
N PRO A 226 33.40 -18.07 15.97
CA PRO A 226 34.48 -17.23 16.43
C PRO A 226 35.82 -17.74 15.88
N GLY A 227 36.68 -16.83 15.44
CA GLY A 227 38.05 -17.20 15.07
C GLY A 227 38.77 -17.83 16.27
N SER A 228 39.59 -18.86 16.01
CA SER A 228 40.44 -19.47 17.03
C SER A 228 41.90 -19.13 16.78
N LYS A 229 42.69 -19.06 17.86
CA LYS A 229 44.14 -18.97 17.81
C LYS A 229 44.72 -20.12 18.61
N SER A 230 45.71 -20.80 18.05
CA SER A 230 46.49 -21.81 18.77
C SER A 230 47.50 -21.11 19.67
N LEU A 231 47.58 -21.56 20.92
CA LEU A 231 48.59 -21.14 21.87
C LEU A 231 49.54 -22.31 22.13
N ILE A 232 50.84 -22.03 22.13
CA ILE A 232 51.86 -23.04 22.44
C ILE A 232 51.94 -23.14 23.96
N GLN A 233 51.78 -24.36 24.45
CA GLN A 233 51.72 -24.67 25.88
C GLN A 233 53.10 -24.56 26.52
N PHE A 234 53.30 -23.57 27.39
CA PHE A 234 54.55 -23.43 28.16
C PHE A 234 54.38 -23.66 29.66
N MET A 235 53.15 -23.74 30.19
CA MET A 235 52.87 -23.91 31.63
C MET A 235 51.63 -24.78 31.94
N ILE A 236 51.54 -25.28 33.18
CA ILE A 236 50.48 -26.17 33.69
C ILE A 236 49.21 -25.46 34.19
N TRP A 237 49.19 -24.13 34.22
CA TRP A 237 48.06 -23.34 34.74
C TRP A 237 46.90 -23.27 33.74
N LYS A 238 45.67 -23.16 34.27
CA LYS A 238 44.43 -22.97 33.48
C LYS A 238 43.90 -21.56 33.69
N ALA A 239 43.64 -20.86 32.60
CA ALA A 239 42.89 -19.61 32.62
C ALA A 239 41.47 -19.84 32.08
N TRP A 240 40.49 -19.17 32.70
CA TRP A 240 39.05 -19.26 32.41
C TRP A 240 38.53 -17.92 31.90
N GLY A 241 37.29 -17.88 31.42
CA GLY A 241 36.68 -16.63 30.95
C GLY A 241 36.77 -16.44 29.43
N TYR A 242 37.30 -17.41 28.69
CA TYR A 242 37.44 -17.34 27.24
C TYR A 242 36.20 -17.88 26.53
N GLY A 243 35.80 -17.24 25.44
CA GLY A 243 34.71 -17.70 24.59
C GLY A 243 35.12 -18.95 23.81
N HIS A 244 34.27 -19.98 23.81
CA HIS A 244 34.48 -21.19 23.03
C HIS A 244 34.46 -20.92 21.51
N SER A 245 35.41 -21.48 20.76
CA SER A 245 35.57 -21.31 19.30
C SER A 245 34.64 -22.17 18.44
N GLY A 246 33.58 -22.73 19.02
CA GLY A 246 32.58 -23.51 18.30
C GLY A 246 31.59 -22.63 17.53
N THR A 247 30.96 -23.20 16.50
CA THR A 247 29.85 -22.56 15.79
C THR A 247 28.69 -22.28 16.75
N GLN A 248 28.33 -21.00 16.83
CA GLN A 248 27.21 -20.51 17.61
C GLN A 248 26.04 -20.24 16.69
N ASN A 249 24.90 -20.85 16.96
CA ASN A 249 23.67 -20.56 16.25
C ASN A 249 22.94 -19.42 16.95
N TYR A 250 22.28 -18.58 16.15
CA TYR A 250 21.37 -17.57 16.66
C TYR A 250 20.08 -17.60 15.87
N SER A 251 19.02 -17.13 16.50
CA SER A 251 17.74 -16.90 15.85
C SER A 251 17.04 -15.73 16.52
N GLY A 252 16.08 -15.16 15.82
CA GLY A 252 15.25 -14.10 16.35
C GLY A 252 14.06 -13.83 15.47
N VAL A 253 13.33 -12.79 15.82
CA VAL A 253 12.26 -12.22 15.01
C VAL A 253 12.63 -10.77 14.76
N SER A 254 12.50 -10.32 13.52
CA SER A 254 12.72 -8.93 13.17
C SER A 254 11.72 -8.02 13.90
N GLY A 255 12.03 -6.72 13.98
CA GLY A 255 11.02 -5.72 14.27
C GLY A 255 9.89 -5.75 13.23
N THR A 256 8.72 -5.27 13.64
CA THR A 256 7.58 -5.12 12.75
C THR A 256 7.79 -3.98 11.76
N ALA A 257 7.42 -4.21 10.50
CA ALA A 257 7.46 -3.20 9.46
C ALA A 257 6.24 -3.33 8.53
N SER A 258 5.80 -2.22 7.95
CA SER A 258 4.82 -2.24 6.86
C SER A 258 5.50 -2.55 5.54
N THR A 259 4.81 -3.23 4.65
CA THR A 259 5.21 -3.36 3.23
C THR A 259 4.99 -2.08 2.44
N GLY A 260 4.29 -1.10 3.03
CA GLY A 260 3.96 0.17 2.39
C GLY A 260 2.92 0.03 1.28
N LEU A 261 2.13 -1.05 1.28
CA LEU A 261 1.12 -1.33 0.24
C LEU A 261 -0.04 -0.31 0.32
N PRO A 262 -0.21 0.59 -0.65
CA PRO A 262 -1.17 1.66 -0.51
C PRO A 262 -2.56 1.23 -0.95
N TYR A 263 -3.53 1.43 -0.08
CA TYR A 263 -4.91 1.12 -0.39
C TYR A 263 -5.83 2.27 -0.04
N MET A 264 -7.05 2.18 -0.56
CA MET A 264 -8.16 3.04 -0.21
C MET A 264 -9.39 2.19 0.12
N GLN A 265 -10.00 2.47 1.27
CA GLN A 265 -11.24 1.82 1.66
C GLN A 265 -12.44 2.50 0.99
N ILE A 266 -13.19 1.73 0.20
CA ILE A 266 -14.34 2.21 -0.56
C ILE A 266 -15.53 1.28 -0.31
N LEU A 267 -16.74 1.83 -0.30
CA LEU A 267 -17.94 1.01 -0.21
C LEU A 267 -18.02 0.05 -1.41
N GLN A 268 -18.28 -1.22 -1.12
CA GLN A 268 -18.62 -2.21 -2.11
C GLN A 268 -20.08 -2.60 -1.95
N CYS A 269 -20.76 -2.78 -3.06
CA CYS A 269 -22.14 -3.20 -3.13
C CYS A 269 -22.27 -4.47 -3.97
N GLU A 270 -23.17 -5.35 -3.56
CA GLU A 270 -23.57 -6.57 -4.24
C GLU A 270 -24.98 -6.41 -4.78
N LYS A 271 -25.20 -6.79 -6.05
CA LYS A 271 -26.52 -6.78 -6.65
C LYS A 271 -27.39 -7.86 -5.99
N SER A 272 -28.50 -7.45 -5.38
CA SER A 272 -29.54 -8.36 -4.86
C SER A 272 -30.42 -8.87 -5.99
#